data_AF-A0A5J4REE3-F1
#
_entry.id   AF-A0A5J4REE3-F1
#
_cell.length_a   1.000
_cell.length_b   1.000
_cell.length_c   1.000
_cell.angle_alpha   90.00
_cell.angle_beta   90.00
_cell.angle_gamma   90.00
#
_symmetry.space_group_name_H-M   'P 1'
#
loop_
_entity.id
_entity.type
_entity.pdbx_description
1 polymer ?
#
loop_
_entity_poly.entity_id
_entity_poly.type
_entity_poly.pdbx_seq_one_letter_code
_entity_poly.pdbx_strand_id
1 'polypeptide(L)' 'MDYSQNECYTIVEVSEKFGVSLSTVSKTIRRYSISKRQVGKFVYVPKEEIDRIFANKK' A
#
# COMPACT_ATOMS: atom_id res chain seq x y z
N MET A 1 -15.21 -2.16 21.00
CA MET A 1 -15.51 -3.09 19.90
C MET A 1 -15.27 -2.39 18.58
N ASP A 2 -14.72 -3.14 17.62
CA ASP A 2 -14.56 -2.84 16.18
C ASP A 2 -13.24 -2.19 15.71
N TYR A 3 -12.26 -3.04 15.36
CA TYR A 3 -11.09 -2.69 14.55
C TYR A 3 -10.74 -3.88 13.64
N SER A 4 -11.52 -4.15 12.57
CA SER A 4 -11.13 -5.23 11.63
C SER A 4 -11.66 -5.10 10.20
N GLN A 5 -11.87 -3.87 9.73
CA GLN A 5 -11.80 -3.57 8.28
C GLN A 5 -10.45 -2.93 7.91
N ASN A 6 -9.47 -3.03 8.82
CA ASN A 6 -8.44 -2.03 9.02
C ASN A 6 -7.06 -2.46 8.49
N GLU A 7 -7.00 -3.31 7.46
CA GLU A 7 -5.74 -3.87 6.93
C GLU A 7 -5.54 -3.71 5.42
N CYS A 8 -6.37 -2.89 4.77
CA CYS A 8 -6.09 -2.37 3.44
C CYS A 8 -6.03 -0.84 3.49
N TYR A 9 -5.05 -0.26 2.82
CA TYR A 9 -5.00 1.17 2.54
C TYR A 9 -5.21 1.39 1.04
N THR A 10 -5.78 2.53 0.67
CA THR A 10 -5.65 3.01 -0.70
C THR A 10 -4.26 3.55 -0.95
N ILE A 11 -3.82 3.61 -2.21
CA ILE A 11 -2.56 4.29 -2.56
C ILE A 11 -2.49 5.72 -1.99
N VAL A 12 -3.64 6.40 -1.91
CA VAL A 12 -3.76 7.77 -1.39
C VAL A 12 -3.51 7.78 0.11
N GLU A 13 -4.19 6.91 0.86
CA GLU A 13 -3.96 6.79 2.31
C GLU A 13 -2.55 6.31 2.64
N VAL A 14 -1.99 5.37 1.89
CA VAL A 14 -0.58 4.96 2.03
C VAL A 14 0.33 6.15 1.79
N SER A 15 0.06 6.93 0.74
CA SER A 15 0.84 8.11 0.41
C SER A 15 0.83 9.13 1.54
N GLU A 16 -0.32 9.38 2.15
CA GLU A 16 -0.44 10.32 3.27
C GLU A 16 0.18 9.76 4.56
N LYS A 17 -0.08 8.50 4.92
CA LYS A 17 0.46 7.90 6.16
C LYS A 17 1.96 7.65 6.12
N PHE A 18 2.45 7.10 5.01
CA PHE A 18 3.86 6.72 4.86
C PHE A 18 4.69 7.79 4.14
N GLY A 19 4.06 8.88 3.68
CA GLY A 19 4.75 9.96 2.98
C GLY A 19 5.29 9.56 1.60
N VAL A 20 4.63 8.61 0.93
CA VAL A 20 5.17 7.95 -0.27
C VAL A 20 4.33 8.24 -1.51
N SER A 21 4.94 8.81 -2.54
CA SER A 21 4.17 9.19 -3.73
C SER A 21 3.51 7.98 -4.41
N LEU A 22 2.31 8.20 -4.98
CA LEU A 22 1.57 7.22 -5.79
C LEU A 22 2.45 6.54 -6.87
N SER A 23 3.34 7.32 -7.48
CA SER A 23 4.32 6.84 -8.46
C SER A 23 5.34 5.87 -7.84
N THR A 24 5.82 6.16 -6.62
CA THR A 24 6.67 5.25 -5.84
C THR A 24 5.92 3.98 -5.50
N VAL A 25 4.70 4.07 -4.96
CA VAL A 25 3.89 2.90 -4.60
C VAL A 25 3.65 2.02 -5.84
N SER A 26 3.27 2.59 -6.98
CA SER A 26 3.06 1.83 -8.22
C SER A 26 4.32 1.12 -8.76
N LYS A 27 5.48 1.78 -8.72
CA LYS A 27 6.78 1.20 -9.09
C LYS A 27 7.20 0.09 -8.13
N THR A 28 7.02 0.34 -6.83
CA THR A 28 7.28 -0.62 -5.76
C THR A 28 6.42 -1.86 -5.93
N ILE A 29 5.12 -1.72 -6.16
CA ILE A 29 4.24 -2.87 -6.43
C ILE A 29 4.73 -3.71 -7.61
N ARG A 30 5.09 -3.06 -8.72
CA ARG A 30 5.63 -3.77 -9.89
C ARG A 30 6.94 -4.49 -9.60
N ARG A 31 7.80 -3.89 -8.79
CA ARG A 31 9.13 -4.43 -8.45
C ARG A 31 9.07 -5.57 -7.42
N TYR A 32 8.18 -5.44 -6.43
CA TYR A 32 8.03 -6.41 -5.34
C TYR A 32 6.93 -7.46 -5.58
N SER A 33 6.27 -7.40 -6.75
CA SER A 33 5.14 -8.27 -7.11
C SER A 33 4.03 -8.28 -6.04
N ILE A 34 3.76 -7.12 -5.45
CA ILE A 34 2.76 -6.98 -4.38
C ILE A 34 1.39 -7.36 -4.91
N SER A 35 0.67 -8.16 -4.13
CA SER A 35 -0.74 -8.46 -4.35
C SER A 35 -1.58 -7.22 -4.03
N LYS A 36 -1.57 -6.25 -4.94
CA LYS A 36 -2.47 -5.10 -4.92
C LYS A 36 -3.82 -5.47 -5.52
N ARG A 37 -4.88 -4.88 -5.01
CA ARG A 37 -6.20 -4.94 -5.64
C ARG A 37 -6.42 -3.66 -6.42
N GLN A 38 -6.30 -3.72 -7.74
CA GLN A 38 -6.68 -2.60 -8.59
C GLN A 38 -8.19 -2.65 -8.83
N VAL A 39 -8.89 -1.59 -8.44
CA VAL A 39 -10.33 -1.41 -8.68
C VAL A 39 -10.52 -0.15 -9.52
N GLY A 40 -10.69 -0.35 -10.83
CA GLY A 40 -10.78 0.74 -11.80
C GLY A 40 -9.51 1.60 -11.82
N LYS A 41 -9.65 2.90 -11.55
CA LYS A 41 -8.55 3.87 -11.43
C LYS A 41 -7.85 3.86 -10.06
N PHE A 42 -8.45 3.23 -9.07
CA PHE A 42 -7.90 3.18 -7.72
C PHE A 42 -7.16 1.87 -7.50
N VAL A 43 -6.12 1.93 -6.68
CA VAL A 43 -5.39 0.74 -6.25
C VAL A 43 -5.46 0.66 -4.73
N TYR A 44 -5.84 -0.50 -4.25
CA TYR A 44 -5.89 -0.86 -2.85
C TYR A 44 -4.71 -1.78 -2.58
N VAL A 45 -4.02 -1.53 -1.48
CA VAL A 45 -2.83 -2.26 -1.08
C VAL A 45 -2.99 -2.70 0.37
N PRO A 46 -2.73 -3.98 0.68
CA PRO A 46 -2.76 -4.46 2.05
C PRO A 46 -1.64 -3.78 2.86
N LYS A 47 -1.95 -3.43 4.10
CA LYS A 47 -1.03 -2.75 5.03
C LYS A 47 0.19 -3.60 5.29
N GLU A 48 0.00 -4.91 5.41
CA GLU A 48 1.08 -5.88 5.63
C GLU A 48 2.14 -5.80 4.53
N GLU A 49 1.75 -5.69 3.26
CA GLU A 49 2.72 -5.62 2.15
C GLU A 49 3.44 -4.27 2.11
N ILE A 50 2.71 -3.18 2.38
CA ILE A 50 3.29 -1.84 2.46
C ILE A 50 4.27 -1.76 3.63
N ASP A 51 3.84 -2.18 4.81
CA ASP A 51 4.66 -2.23 6.01
C ASP A 51 5.88 -3.11 5.78
N ARG A 52 5.72 -4.32 5.24
CA ARG A 52 6.85 -5.21 4.90
C ARG A 52 7.87 -4.56 3.98
N ILE A 53 7.44 -3.78 2.99
CA ILE A 53 8.36 -3.14 2.06
C ILE A 53 9.03 -1.90 2.64
N PHE A 54 8.27 -1.08 3.37
CA PHE A 54 8.82 0.12 4.00
C PHE A 54 9.67 -0.23 5.23
N ALA A 55 9.33 -1.29 5.97
CA ALA A 55 10.12 -1.83 7.07
C ALA A 55 11.42 -2.49 6.58
N ASN A 56 11.44 -3.06 5.37
CA ASN A 56 12.64 -3.68 4.79
C ASN A 56 13.63 -2.67 4.16
N LYS A 57 13.40 -1.36 4.32
CA LYS A 57 14.39 -0.32 4.02
C LYS A 57 15.17 0.03 5.30
N LYS A 58 16.17 -0.78 5.65
CA LYS A 58 17.19 -0.42 6.65
C LYS A 58 18.57 -0.52 6.03
#